data_AF-A0A9W9ZDS4-F1
#
_entry.id   AF-A0A9W9ZDS4-F1
#
_cell.length_a   1.000
_cell.length_b   1.000
_cell.length_c   1.000
_cell.angle_alpha   90.00
_cell.angle_beta   90.00
_cell.angle_gamma   90.00
#
_symmetry.space_group_name_H-M   'P 1'
#
loop_
_entity.id
_entity.type
_entity.pdbx_description
1 polymer ?
#
loop_
_entity_poly.entity_id
_entity_poly.type
_entity_poly.pdbx_seq_one_letter_code
_entity_poly.pdbx_strand_id
1 'polypeptide(L)'
;MSGLQLQLDTEREEKRLLQEQLQEAESSSKQEISKLEQELVKLTEKVKRKQESYLQLQEEKEKLYSENKKSLEEIKLTKQHEIETLTEQLAKLQDVLNTANQRYMEYKDESERKIKGLEETMASQFNQATESAEETEQLIAGLRQENASLVTEVQALKEKVKTIREEQEESEDLISQLENKVSLTETRCAELAMEVDELTAHLKEQNTAVDGWNEQISQITAERDQLKDSLQEVTKVAESRKHLVDEMAIDKQTSDTSHREQLDKLLEEHKKELSELREHLTGEKKLRKEVEESQQKLVEAKAKLQSLESKSGWFERRLTETEENLKAEKERSEQTLADLQEERENELRSLQDEREKETEGFQSQITALQEEMEEKGQEMEKLQLDLKDKEVENKIAGKKGDQLVKDLKRQLKLERKRAEQLQQKLQEALSENRVRPALDDLFSGRENQRRNSGDSSSYPSRSEVDSPEFRPPSPAASTISILNDDTTDLIERLADVQQDKWLLEERVRHLEETGGALAEDLLQKSAIIQAYAMETKIGPIAESPKHSPVASISALKGKIRSPFGKAKAENTRKNPADVGGDPYKEPSTSA
;
A
#
# COMPACT_ATOMS: atom_id res chain seq x y z
N MET A 1 40.08 181.02 267.17
CA MET A 1 41.24 180.35 266.54
C MET A 1 40.78 179.83 265.19
N SER A 2 41.06 180.52 264.08
CA SER A 2 40.28 180.37 262.83
C SER A 2 41.01 179.75 261.63
N GLY A 3 42.29 179.40 261.75
CA GLY A 3 43.12 178.97 260.61
C GLY A 3 42.96 177.49 260.22
N LEU A 4 42.94 176.58 261.21
CA LEU A 4 43.03 175.13 260.97
C LEU A 4 41.82 174.52 260.26
N GLN A 5 40.63 175.13 260.35
CA GLN A 5 39.44 174.62 259.67
C GLN A 5 39.54 174.78 258.15
N LEU A 6 40.11 175.90 257.68
CA LEU A 6 40.08 176.28 256.27
C LEU A 6 41.01 175.41 255.41
N GLN A 7 42.15 174.97 255.94
CA GLN A 7 43.09 174.09 255.23
C GLN A 7 42.54 172.67 255.01
N LEU A 8 41.77 172.14 255.97
CA LEU A 8 41.22 170.79 255.88
C LEU A 8 40.17 170.67 254.77
N ASP A 9 39.40 171.72 254.54
CA ASP A 9 38.36 171.73 253.51
C ASP A 9 38.95 172.00 252.11
N THR A 10 40.09 172.70 251.99
CA THR A 10 40.84 172.77 250.70
C THR A 10 41.44 171.43 250.27
N GLU A 11 42.07 170.64 251.17
CA GLU A 11 42.60 169.31 250.79
C GLU A 11 41.49 168.34 250.37
N ARG A 12 40.29 168.47 250.95
CA ARG A 12 39.11 167.67 250.56
C ARG A 12 38.66 167.99 249.14
N GLU A 13 38.64 169.26 248.78
CA GLU A 13 38.20 169.70 247.45
C GLU A 13 39.22 169.33 246.37
N GLU A 14 40.53 169.49 246.62
CA GLU A 14 41.59 169.00 245.72
C GLU A 14 41.52 167.47 245.53
N LYS A 15 41.30 166.72 246.62
CA LYS A 15 41.17 165.26 246.56
C LYS A 15 39.93 164.82 245.79
N ARG A 16 38.83 165.57 245.86
CA ARG A 16 37.62 165.34 245.04
C ARG A 16 37.91 165.56 243.55
N LEU A 17 38.59 166.67 243.21
CA LEU A 17 38.96 167.02 241.84
C LEU A 17 39.92 166.01 241.19
N LEU A 18 40.94 165.54 241.93
CA LEU A 18 41.83 164.47 241.46
C LEU A 18 41.10 163.13 241.23
N GLN A 19 40.07 162.85 242.03
CA GLN A 19 39.27 161.63 241.90
C GLN A 19 38.33 161.69 240.68
N GLU A 20 37.75 162.86 240.38
CA GLU A 20 37.00 163.09 239.13
C GLU A 20 37.90 162.97 237.90
N GLN A 21 39.09 163.60 237.89
CA GLN A 21 40.06 163.48 236.79
C GLN A 21 40.54 162.05 236.53
N LEU A 22 40.80 161.27 237.59
CA LEU A 22 41.19 159.86 237.46
C LEU A 22 40.06 159.03 236.84
N GLN A 23 38.81 159.25 237.28
CA GLN A 23 37.64 158.51 236.79
C GLN A 23 37.29 158.89 235.34
N GLU A 24 37.48 160.14 234.94
CA GLU A 24 37.31 160.58 233.55
C GLU A 24 38.39 159.97 232.63
N ALA A 25 39.65 159.93 233.08
CA ALA A 25 40.76 159.28 232.37
C ALA A 25 40.55 157.75 232.23
N GLU A 26 40.08 157.06 233.28
CA GLU A 26 39.68 155.65 233.17
C GLU A 26 38.55 155.44 232.16
N SER A 27 37.57 156.34 232.11
CA SER A 27 36.42 156.22 231.21
C SER A 27 36.80 156.37 229.73
N SER A 28 37.69 157.31 229.42
CA SER A 28 38.20 157.53 228.05
C SER A 28 39.06 156.37 227.57
N SER A 29 39.97 155.86 228.41
CA SER A 29 40.79 154.67 228.15
C SER A 29 39.92 153.44 227.86
N LYS A 30 38.86 153.20 228.64
CA LYS A 30 37.89 152.12 228.39
C LYS A 30 37.18 152.23 227.05
N GLN A 31 36.80 153.44 226.62
CA GLN A 31 36.19 153.63 225.29
C GLN A 31 37.17 153.36 224.15
N GLU A 32 38.44 153.75 224.31
CA GLU A 32 39.46 153.56 223.27
C GLU A 32 39.85 152.07 223.11
N ILE A 33 40.02 151.35 224.23
CA ILE A 33 40.18 149.89 224.24
C ILE A 33 39.01 149.21 223.52
N SER A 34 37.77 149.57 223.84
CA SER A 34 36.58 148.95 223.23
C SER A 34 36.47 149.21 221.72
N LYS A 35 36.94 150.36 221.21
CA LYS A 35 37.04 150.60 219.76
C LYS A 35 38.07 149.68 219.11
N LEU A 36 39.26 149.56 219.70
CA LEU A 36 40.34 148.71 219.19
C LEU A 36 39.92 147.23 219.19
N GLU A 37 39.22 146.74 220.23
CA GLU A 37 38.64 145.39 220.26
C GLU A 37 37.67 145.15 219.10
N GLN A 38 36.77 146.11 218.80
CA GLN A 38 35.83 146.00 217.69
C GLN A 38 36.52 146.01 216.31
N GLU A 39 37.62 146.75 216.15
CA GLU A 39 38.41 146.71 214.91
C GLU A 39 39.19 145.40 214.76
N LEU A 40 39.74 144.88 215.86
CA LEU A 40 40.41 143.58 215.89
C LEU A 40 39.44 142.46 215.44
N VAL A 41 38.23 142.41 216.01
CA VAL A 41 37.19 141.44 215.61
C VAL A 41 36.82 141.58 214.13
N LYS A 42 36.62 142.80 213.62
CA LYS A 42 36.33 143.05 212.19
C LYS A 42 37.46 142.61 211.26
N LEU A 43 38.72 142.73 211.70
CA LEU A 43 39.87 142.22 210.94
C LEU A 43 39.95 140.69 211.00
N THR A 44 39.73 140.07 212.16
CA THR A 44 39.68 138.61 212.31
C THR A 44 38.56 138.00 211.44
N GLU A 45 37.37 138.59 211.38
CA GLU A 45 36.31 138.14 210.46
C GLU A 45 36.73 138.25 208.98
N LYS A 46 37.36 139.37 208.58
CA LYS A 46 37.83 139.57 207.21
C LYS A 46 38.91 138.55 206.82
N VAL A 47 39.79 138.18 207.76
CA VAL A 47 40.79 137.12 207.55
C VAL A 47 40.10 135.76 207.41
N LYS A 48 39.16 135.40 208.30
CA LYS A 48 38.38 134.16 208.20
C LYS A 48 37.65 134.03 206.86
N ARG A 49 36.86 135.02 206.45
CA ARG A 49 36.12 134.99 205.18
C ARG A 49 37.05 134.87 203.95
N LYS A 50 38.25 135.46 204.01
CA LYS A 50 39.28 135.26 202.96
C LYS A 50 39.89 133.85 202.98
N GLN A 51 40.11 133.27 204.15
CA GLN A 51 40.64 131.92 204.30
C GLN A 51 39.62 130.86 203.87
N GLU A 52 38.34 131.04 204.21
CA GLU A 52 37.19 130.25 203.76
C GLU A 52 37.03 130.33 202.23
N SER A 53 37.05 131.55 201.66
CA SER A 53 37.00 131.76 200.20
C SER A 53 38.20 131.18 199.46
N TYR A 54 39.40 131.20 200.05
CA TYR A 54 40.58 130.54 199.47
C TYR A 54 40.45 129.01 199.50
N LEU A 55 39.92 128.44 200.60
CA LEU A 55 39.63 127.01 200.68
C LEU A 55 38.64 126.58 199.59
N GLN A 56 37.52 127.31 199.45
CA GLN A 56 36.52 127.05 198.41
C GLN A 56 37.12 127.11 197.00
N LEU A 57 37.93 128.14 196.70
CA LEU A 57 38.64 128.23 195.41
C LEU A 57 39.63 127.08 195.18
N GLN A 58 40.23 126.53 196.23
CA GLN A 58 41.11 125.37 196.12
C GLN A 58 40.32 124.06 195.95
N GLU A 59 39.20 123.88 196.66
CA GLU A 59 38.28 122.75 196.47
C GLU A 59 37.66 122.76 195.06
N GLU A 60 37.20 123.92 194.56
CA GLU A 60 36.71 124.09 193.19
C GLU A 60 37.80 123.78 192.15
N LYS A 61 39.03 124.26 192.38
CA LYS A 61 40.19 123.94 191.53
C LYS A 61 40.47 122.44 191.51
N GLU A 62 40.59 121.79 192.67
CA GLU A 62 40.89 120.36 192.77
C GLU A 62 39.77 119.50 192.16
N LYS A 63 38.51 119.90 192.38
CA LYS A 63 37.35 119.31 191.70
C LYS A 63 37.46 119.45 190.17
N LEU A 64 37.70 120.64 189.64
CA LEU A 64 37.87 120.88 188.20
C LEU A 64 39.05 120.09 187.62
N TYR A 65 40.16 119.94 188.33
CA TYR A 65 41.26 119.06 187.90
C TYR A 65 40.84 117.59 187.89
N SER A 66 40.05 117.12 188.86
CA SER A 66 39.52 115.75 188.88
C SER A 66 38.52 115.48 187.75
N GLU A 67 37.61 116.41 187.47
CA GLU A 67 36.60 116.32 186.41
C GLU A 67 37.25 116.40 185.02
N ASN A 68 38.20 117.33 184.81
CA ASN A 68 38.95 117.46 183.57
C ASN A 68 39.84 116.22 183.33
N LYS A 69 40.55 115.71 184.36
CA LYS A 69 41.30 114.45 184.25
C LYS A 69 40.37 113.28 183.86
N LYS A 70 39.22 113.14 184.52
CA LYS A 70 38.24 112.07 184.22
C LYS A 70 37.69 112.20 182.80
N SER A 71 37.35 113.41 182.36
CA SER A 71 36.91 113.69 180.99
C SER A 71 37.99 113.35 179.96
N LEU A 72 39.26 113.65 180.23
CA LEU A 72 40.38 113.32 179.37
C LEU A 72 40.64 111.80 179.31
N GLU A 73 40.48 111.08 180.43
CA GLU A 73 40.52 109.61 180.47
C GLU A 73 39.34 108.97 179.72
N GLU A 74 38.12 109.54 179.81
CA GLU A 74 36.94 109.12 179.03
C GLU A 74 37.10 109.38 177.53
N ILE A 75 37.63 110.54 177.14
CA ILE A 75 37.98 110.87 175.74
C ILE A 75 39.06 109.91 175.21
N LYS A 76 40.07 109.59 176.03
CA LYS A 76 41.12 108.62 175.65
C LYS A 76 40.53 107.21 175.46
N LEU A 77 39.67 106.76 176.36
CA LEU A 77 39.09 105.41 176.31
C LEU A 77 38.08 105.26 175.17
N THR A 78 37.25 106.28 174.92
CA THR A 78 36.36 106.29 173.74
C THR A 78 37.14 106.34 172.43
N LYS A 79 38.20 107.14 172.32
CA LYS A 79 39.07 107.15 171.13
C LYS A 79 39.86 105.86 170.95
N GLN A 80 40.28 105.19 172.04
CA GLN A 80 40.90 103.86 171.97
C GLN A 80 39.91 102.83 171.42
N HIS A 81 38.68 102.80 171.93
CA HIS A 81 37.64 101.89 171.46
C HIS A 81 37.21 102.16 170.01
N GLU A 82 37.20 103.42 169.58
CA GLU A 82 36.98 103.82 168.18
C GLU A 82 38.11 103.33 167.27
N ILE A 83 39.38 103.46 167.70
CA ILE A 83 40.55 102.92 166.98
C ILE A 83 40.47 101.39 166.87
N GLU A 84 40.12 100.70 167.96
CA GLU A 84 39.94 99.23 167.96
C GLU A 84 38.82 98.81 167.01
N THR A 85 37.67 99.49 167.05
CA THR A 85 36.52 99.25 166.16
C THR A 85 36.88 99.48 164.69
N LEU A 86 37.58 100.57 164.38
CA LEU A 86 38.05 100.86 163.01
C LEU A 86 39.11 99.86 162.55
N THR A 87 39.98 99.39 163.45
CA THR A 87 41.00 98.36 163.14
C THR A 87 40.33 97.01 162.85
N GLU A 88 39.32 96.63 163.62
CA GLU A 88 38.55 95.40 163.39
C GLU A 88 37.71 95.49 162.10
N GLN A 89 37.15 96.66 161.78
CA GLN A 89 36.48 96.91 160.50
C GLN A 89 37.46 96.83 159.31
N LEU A 90 38.65 97.41 159.42
CA LEU A 90 39.71 97.29 158.40
C LEU A 90 40.15 95.84 158.21
N ALA A 91 40.32 95.07 159.29
CA ALA A 91 40.66 93.64 159.21
C ALA A 91 39.55 92.83 158.51
N LYS A 92 38.27 93.07 158.85
CA LYS A 92 37.12 92.43 158.20
C LYS A 92 37.00 92.82 156.72
N LEU A 93 37.24 94.09 156.37
CA LEU A 93 37.25 94.55 154.98
C LEU A 93 38.41 93.93 154.18
N GLN A 94 39.60 93.77 154.79
CA GLN A 94 40.72 93.10 154.16
C GLN A 94 40.46 91.60 153.92
N ASP A 95 39.83 90.90 154.87
CA ASP A 95 39.46 89.49 154.71
C ASP A 95 38.36 89.28 153.65
N VAL A 96 37.35 90.16 153.63
CA VAL A 96 36.32 90.19 152.56
C VAL A 96 36.94 90.52 151.20
N LEU A 97 37.90 91.44 151.13
CA LEU A 97 38.63 91.75 149.89
C LEU A 97 39.49 90.56 149.43
N ASN A 98 40.18 89.89 150.35
CA ASN A 98 40.99 88.71 150.05
C ASN A 98 40.12 87.55 149.52
N THR A 99 38.99 87.26 150.18
CA THR A 99 38.05 86.21 149.73
C THR A 99 37.30 86.58 148.46
N ALA A 100 37.00 87.86 148.21
CA ALA A 100 36.47 88.34 146.93
C ALA A 100 37.48 88.18 145.79
N ASN A 101 38.75 88.55 146.01
CA ASN A 101 39.83 88.37 145.04
C ASN A 101 40.10 86.89 144.74
N GLN A 102 40.10 86.03 145.76
CA GLN A 102 40.25 84.58 145.59
C GLN A 102 39.12 84.01 144.72
N ARG A 103 37.86 84.35 145.01
CA ARG A 103 36.70 83.94 144.19
C ARG A 103 36.76 84.50 142.77
N TYR A 104 37.22 85.74 142.59
CA TYR A 104 37.42 86.32 141.26
C TYR A 104 38.45 85.53 140.44
N MET A 105 39.58 85.14 141.06
CA MET A 105 40.57 84.29 140.42
C MET A 105 40.00 82.90 140.09
N GLU A 106 39.26 82.27 141.01
CA GLU A 106 38.60 80.98 140.78
C GLU A 106 37.58 81.04 139.62
N TYR A 107 36.74 82.07 139.56
CA TYR A 107 35.79 82.27 138.45
C TYR A 107 36.50 82.58 137.13
N LYS A 108 37.58 83.37 137.14
CA LYS A 108 38.40 83.62 135.95
C LYS A 108 39.02 82.32 135.43
N ASP A 109 39.67 81.57 136.31
CA ASP A 109 40.27 80.26 136.03
C ASP A 109 39.24 79.26 135.48
N GLU A 110 38.04 79.18 136.07
CA GLU A 110 36.98 78.29 135.59
C GLU A 110 36.40 78.76 134.25
N SER A 111 36.32 80.07 134.02
CA SER A 111 35.92 80.63 132.72
C SER A 111 36.97 80.36 131.64
N GLU A 112 38.26 80.52 131.92
CA GLU A 112 39.35 80.23 130.98
C GLU A 112 39.41 78.72 130.65
N ARG A 113 39.18 77.84 131.63
CA ARG A 113 39.03 76.39 131.39
C ARG A 113 37.82 76.06 130.52
N LYS A 114 36.67 76.71 130.74
CA LYS A 114 35.44 76.51 129.95
C LYS A 114 35.61 77.02 128.51
N ILE A 115 36.21 78.20 128.32
CA ILE A 115 36.52 78.75 126.99
C ILE A 115 37.45 77.80 126.25
N LYS A 116 38.58 77.37 126.86
CA LYS A 116 39.53 76.45 126.24
C LYS A 116 38.89 75.10 125.87
N GLY A 117 38.02 74.54 126.72
CA GLY A 117 37.27 73.32 126.40
C GLY A 117 36.24 73.49 125.28
N LEU A 118 35.63 74.68 125.15
CA LEU A 118 34.76 75.02 124.02
C LEU A 118 35.56 75.24 122.74
N GLU A 119 36.74 75.86 122.80
CA GLU A 119 37.66 76.00 121.67
C GLU A 119 38.17 74.65 121.17
N GLU A 120 38.58 73.76 122.08
CA GLU A 120 39.01 72.39 121.76
C GLU A 120 37.88 71.54 121.15
N THR A 121 36.66 71.65 121.66
CA THR A 121 35.50 70.92 121.10
C THR A 121 35.02 71.51 119.78
N MET A 122 35.02 72.84 119.60
CA MET A 122 34.76 73.48 118.31
C MET A 122 35.81 73.11 117.27
N ALA A 123 37.10 73.10 117.63
CA ALA A 123 38.18 72.67 116.73
C ALA A 123 38.04 71.19 116.34
N SER A 124 37.72 70.31 117.31
CA SER A 124 37.47 68.90 117.02
C SER A 124 36.26 68.69 116.10
N GLN A 125 35.16 69.44 116.29
CA GLN A 125 33.99 69.37 115.41
C GLN A 125 34.26 69.96 114.02
N PHE A 126 35.03 71.05 113.93
CA PHE A 126 35.43 71.66 112.67
C PHE A 126 36.33 70.72 111.86
N ASN A 127 37.33 70.09 112.49
CA ASN A 127 38.19 69.11 111.85
C ASN A 127 37.38 67.91 111.38
N GLN A 128 36.53 67.31 112.24
CA GLN A 128 35.68 66.18 111.85
C GLN A 128 34.72 66.52 110.70
N ALA A 129 34.15 67.73 110.68
CA ALA A 129 33.31 68.20 109.58
C ALA A 129 34.11 68.45 108.29
N THR A 130 35.37 68.86 108.39
CA THR A 130 36.28 69.06 107.25
C THR A 130 36.73 67.72 106.67
N GLU A 131 37.19 66.79 107.51
CA GLU A 131 37.55 65.42 107.13
C GLU A 131 36.38 64.71 106.43
N SER A 132 35.16 64.80 106.99
CA SER A 132 33.96 64.23 106.36
C SER A 132 33.56 64.94 105.06
N ALA A 133 33.78 66.26 104.94
CA ALA A 133 33.58 66.98 103.68
C ALA A 133 34.59 66.53 102.61
N GLU A 134 35.86 66.37 102.96
CA GLU A 134 36.91 65.87 102.06
C GLU A 134 36.64 64.42 101.62
N GLU A 135 36.20 63.53 102.53
CA GLU A 135 35.78 62.16 102.17
C GLU A 135 34.61 62.16 101.18
N THR A 136 33.59 63.00 101.40
CA THR A 136 32.44 63.08 100.49
C THR A 136 32.80 63.73 99.15
N GLU A 137 33.69 64.72 99.11
CA GLU A 137 34.17 65.31 97.85
C GLU A 137 35.04 64.33 97.06
N GLN A 138 35.90 63.54 97.71
CA GLN A 138 36.67 62.46 97.07
C GLN A 138 35.74 61.38 96.48
N LEU A 139 34.70 60.97 97.22
CA LEU A 139 33.69 60.03 96.72
C LEU A 139 32.93 60.60 95.52
N ILE A 140 32.52 61.88 95.57
CA ILE A 140 31.86 62.57 94.47
C ILE A 140 32.80 62.71 93.25
N ALA A 141 34.10 62.95 93.45
CA ALA A 141 35.09 63.00 92.37
C ALA A 141 35.26 61.63 91.70
N GLY A 142 35.36 60.55 92.48
CA GLY A 142 35.39 59.17 91.97
C GLY A 142 34.15 58.82 91.16
N LEU A 143 32.96 59.08 91.71
CA LEU A 143 31.68 58.84 91.01
C LEU A 143 31.55 59.70 89.74
N ARG A 144 32.08 60.92 89.71
CA ARG A 144 32.12 61.76 88.49
C ARG A 144 33.05 61.17 87.42
N GLN A 145 34.23 60.65 87.81
CA GLN A 145 35.15 59.98 86.90
C GLN A 145 34.55 58.68 86.34
N GLU A 146 33.91 57.87 87.19
CA GLU A 146 33.19 56.66 86.78
C GLU A 146 32.08 56.99 85.78
N ASN A 147 31.20 57.94 86.10
CA ASN A 147 30.14 58.39 85.18
C ASN A 147 30.71 58.92 83.85
N ALA A 148 31.83 59.64 83.85
CA ALA A 148 32.48 60.08 82.62
C ALA A 148 32.96 58.89 81.77
N SER A 149 33.57 57.87 82.40
CA SER A 149 34.00 56.65 81.70
C SER A 149 32.82 55.86 81.12
N LEU A 150 31.74 55.67 81.89
CA LEU A 150 30.51 55.01 81.45
C LEU A 150 29.83 55.78 80.30
N VAL A 151 29.85 57.11 80.31
CA VAL A 151 29.35 57.92 79.18
C VAL A 151 30.18 57.67 77.92
N THR A 152 31.51 57.60 78.01
CA THR A 152 32.36 57.29 76.85
C THR A 152 32.18 55.85 76.35
N GLU A 153 31.98 54.88 77.24
CA GLU A 153 31.69 53.49 76.86
C GLU A 153 30.32 53.38 76.18
N VAL A 154 29.29 54.03 76.72
CA VAL A 154 27.95 54.09 76.11
C VAL A 154 27.96 54.79 74.74
N GLN A 155 28.84 55.78 74.54
CA GLN A 155 29.05 56.38 73.21
C GLN A 155 29.69 55.39 72.24
N ALA A 156 30.82 54.75 72.62
CA ALA A 156 31.49 53.76 71.79
C ALA A 156 30.62 52.52 71.47
N LEU A 157 29.75 52.11 72.40
CA LEU A 157 28.76 51.05 72.16
C LEU A 157 27.66 51.49 71.20
N LYS A 158 27.18 52.74 71.27
CA LYS A 158 26.22 53.28 70.30
C LYS A 158 26.79 53.39 68.89
N GLU A 159 28.07 53.77 68.76
CA GLU A 159 28.75 53.80 67.47
C GLU A 159 28.90 52.39 66.88
N LYS A 160 29.30 51.39 67.67
CA LYS A 160 29.33 49.98 67.23
C LYS A 160 27.95 49.43 66.84
N VAL A 161 26.90 49.77 67.58
CA VAL A 161 25.51 49.38 67.23
C VAL A 161 25.06 50.07 65.95
N LYS A 162 25.53 51.29 65.66
CA LYS A 162 25.29 51.96 64.37
C LYS A 162 26.00 51.24 63.23
N THR A 163 27.30 50.93 63.34
CA THR A 163 28.03 50.24 62.24
C THR A 163 27.50 48.84 61.99
N ILE A 164 27.19 48.06 63.04
CA ILE A 164 26.58 46.73 62.89
C ILE A 164 25.22 46.80 62.21
N ARG A 165 24.45 47.89 62.42
CA ARG A 165 23.18 48.10 61.73
C ARG A 165 23.37 48.43 60.24
N GLU A 166 24.37 49.23 59.91
CA GLU A 166 24.72 49.56 58.52
C GLU A 166 25.25 48.31 57.78
N GLU A 167 26.10 47.51 58.43
CA GLU A 167 26.54 46.19 57.95
C GLU A 167 25.36 45.21 57.79
N GLN A 168 24.37 45.24 58.68
CA GLN A 168 23.14 44.44 58.56
C GLN A 168 22.30 44.88 57.35
N GLU A 169 22.09 46.18 57.15
CA GLU A 169 21.31 46.75 56.03
C GLU A 169 21.97 46.40 54.68
N GLU A 170 23.30 46.52 54.56
CA GLU A 170 24.06 46.04 53.40
C GLU A 170 23.92 44.51 53.17
N SER A 171 23.82 43.72 54.24
CA SER A 171 23.64 42.26 54.15
C SER A 171 22.21 41.88 53.73
N GLU A 172 21.18 42.60 54.17
CA GLU A 172 19.77 42.40 53.78
C GLU A 172 19.56 42.77 52.30
N ASP A 173 20.20 43.84 51.82
CA ASP A 173 20.26 44.20 50.40
C ASP A 173 20.96 43.13 49.55
N LEU A 174 22.08 42.56 50.05
CA LEU A 174 22.80 41.49 49.35
C LEU A 174 22.00 40.18 49.30
N ILE A 175 21.32 39.81 50.40
CA ILE A 175 20.40 38.67 50.44
C ILE A 175 19.27 38.87 49.42
N SER A 176 18.62 40.03 49.43
CA SER A 176 17.55 40.38 48.49
C SER A 176 18.02 40.29 47.02
N GLN A 177 19.25 40.71 46.72
CA GLN A 177 19.85 40.57 45.39
C GLN A 177 20.18 39.12 45.00
N LEU A 178 20.50 38.25 45.97
CA LEU A 178 20.76 36.84 45.74
C LEU A 178 19.45 36.06 45.54
N GLU A 179 18.42 36.33 46.34
CA GLU A 179 17.07 35.75 46.19
C GLU A 179 16.46 36.08 44.82
N ASN A 180 16.57 37.35 44.38
CA ASN A 180 16.14 37.75 43.03
C ASN A 180 16.91 37.02 41.91
N LYS A 181 18.21 36.71 42.11
CA LYS A 181 19.00 35.92 41.16
C LYS A 181 18.59 34.45 41.16
N VAL A 182 18.35 33.86 42.34
CA VAL A 182 17.87 32.47 42.48
C VAL A 182 16.52 32.32 41.76
N SER A 183 15.54 33.17 42.05
CA SER A 183 14.22 33.17 41.38
C SER A 183 14.33 33.33 39.85
N LEU A 184 15.24 34.20 39.37
CA LEU A 184 15.49 34.35 37.93
C LEU A 184 16.15 33.09 37.30
N THR A 185 17.02 32.41 38.03
CA THR A 185 17.58 31.12 37.55
C THR A 185 16.57 29.97 37.62
N GLU A 186 15.68 29.94 38.61
CA GLU A 186 14.63 28.94 38.74
C GLU A 186 13.60 29.07 37.62
N THR A 187 13.12 30.28 37.35
CA THR A 187 12.24 30.57 36.19
C THR A 187 12.91 30.20 34.88
N ARG A 188 14.18 30.56 34.65
CA ARG A 188 14.91 30.17 33.44
C ARG A 188 15.14 28.65 33.33
N CYS A 189 15.26 27.93 34.45
CA CYS A 189 15.33 26.46 34.43
C CYS A 189 13.98 25.82 34.10
N ALA A 190 12.86 26.40 34.55
CA ALA A 190 11.52 25.95 34.17
C ALA A 190 11.24 26.18 32.68
N GLU A 191 11.59 27.35 32.13
CA GLU A 191 11.53 27.64 30.69
C GLU A 191 12.30 26.59 29.87
N LEU A 192 13.54 26.29 30.26
CA LEU A 192 14.40 25.31 29.60
C LEU A 192 13.88 23.86 29.75
N ALA A 193 13.20 23.53 30.85
CA ALA A 193 12.56 22.22 31.02
C ALA A 193 11.38 22.06 30.06
N MET A 194 10.54 23.10 29.90
CA MET A 194 9.44 23.12 28.94
C MET A 194 9.95 23.01 27.50
N GLU A 195 11.00 23.76 27.14
CA GLU A 195 11.66 23.67 25.82
C GLU A 195 12.17 22.25 25.52
N VAL A 196 12.76 21.57 26.53
CA VAL A 196 13.21 20.17 26.41
C VAL A 196 12.03 19.19 26.25
N ASP A 197 10.92 19.37 26.97
CA ASP A 197 9.74 18.52 26.84
C ASP A 197 9.03 18.71 25.48
N GLU A 198 8.92 19.95 24.98
CA GLU A 198 8.40 20.25 23.64
C GLU A 198 9.26 19.62 22.53
N LEU A 199 10.59 19.80 22.59
CA LEU A 199 11.52 19.18 21.64
C LEU A 199 11.47 17.64 21.72
N THR A 200 11.28 17.09 22.93
CA THR A 200 11.12 15.64 23.15
C THR A 200 9.80 15.11 22.59
N ALA A 201 8.72 15.89 22.67
CA ALA A 201 7.43 15.55 22.07
C ALA A 201 7.52 15.57 20.53
N HIS A 202 8.09 16.62 19.95
CA HIS A 202 8.31 16.71 18.51
C HIS A 202 9.22 15.59 17.98
N LEU A 203 10.30 15.22 18.70
CA LEU A 203 11.17 14.11 18.33
C LEU A 203 10.43 12.76 18.35
N LYS A 204 9.54 12.54 19.32
CA LYS A 204 8.66 11.35 19.34
C LYS A 204 7.72 11.31 18.13
N GLU A 205 7.10 12.43 17.76
CA GLU A 205 6.23 12.53 16.57
C GLU A 205 6.99 12.25 15.27
N GLN A 206 8.19 12.82 15.11
CA GLN A 206 9.02 12.55 13.94
C GLN A 206 9.45 11.06 13.87
N ASN A 207 9.76 10.44 15.01
CA ASN A 207 10.05 9.01 15.05
C ASN A 207 8.83 8.15 14.66
N THR A 208 7.63 8.43 15.16
CA THR A 208 6.43 7.66 14.77
C THR A 208 6.06 7.85 13.30
N ALA A 209 6.33 9.02 12.72
CA ALA A 209 6.22 9.24 11.27
C ALA A 209 7.25 8.42 10.47
N VAL A 210 8.51 8.37 10.93
CA VAL A 210 9.57 7.55 10.31
C VAL A 210 9.26 6.05 10.42
N ASP A 211 8.76 5.57 11.56
CA ASP A 211 8.33 4.18 11.73
C ASP A 211 7.15 3.85 10.78
N GLY A 212 6.18 4.75 10.64
CA GLY A 212 5.10 4.61 9.66
C GLY A 212 5.57 4.58 8.20
N TRP A 213 6.63 5.33 7.85
CA TRP A 213 7.24 5.27 6.52
C TRP A 213 8.06 3.97 6.32
N ASN A 214 8.76 3.50 7.35
CA ASN A 214 9.49 2.23 7.31
C ASN A 214 8.55 1.03 7.13
N GLU A 215 7.38 1.07 7.77
CA GLU A 215 6.31 0.07 7.58
C GLU A 215 5.77 0.10 6.14
N GLN A 216 5.46 1.28 5.59
CA GLN A 216 5.05 1.41 4.17
C GLN A 216 6.12 0.91 3.20
N ILE A 217 7.41 1.21 3.44
CA ILE A 217 8.54 0.72 2.63
C ILE A 217 8.65 -0.81 2.71
N SER A 218 8.34 -1.40 3.87
CA SER A 218 8.35 -2.84 4.10
C SER A 218 7.19 -3.53 3.38
N GLN A 219 5.98 -2.97 3.45
CA GLN A 219 4.79 -3.45 2.74
C GLN A 219 4.99 -3.40 1.21
N ILE A 220 5.39 -2.24 0.67
CA ILE A 220 5.68 -2.07 -0.77
C ILE A 220 6.81 -3.01 -1.21
N THR A 221 7.78 -3.29 -0.34
CA THR A 221 8.84 -4.27 -0.61
C THR A 221 8.29 -5.69 -0.73
N ALA A 222 7.43 -6.12 0.19
CA ALA A 222 6.81 -7.44 0.15
C ALA A 222 5.89 -7.61 -1.07
N GLU A 223 5.06 -6.61 -1.39
CA GLU A 223 4.23 -6.59 -2.60
C GLU A 223 5.09 -6.70 -3.87
N ARG A 224 6.18 -5.93 -3.96
CA ARG A 224 7.13 -5.97 -5.08
C ARG A 224 7.75 -7.36 -5.26
N ASP A 225 8.10 -8.05 -4.17
CA ASP A 225 8.69 -9.39 -4.26
C ASP A 225 7.64 -10.47 -4.57
N GLN A 226 6.42 -10.37 -4.01
CA GLN A 226 5.28 -11.23 -4.37
C GLN A 226 4.92 -11.10 -5.86
N LEU A 227 4.84 -9.86 -6.38
CA LEU A 227 4.60 -9.60 -7.80
C LEU A 227 5.71 -10.19 -8.68
N LYS A 228 6.98 -10.02 -8.29
CA LYS A 228 8.15 -10.57 -8.97
C LYS A 228 8.15 -12.10 -9.00
N ASP A 229 7.69 -12.77 -7.94
CA ASP A 229 7.60 -14.23 -7.92
C ASP A 229 6.43 -14.73 -8.77
N SER A 230 5.26 -14.06 -8.71
CA SER A 230 4.13 -14.37 -9.62
C SER A 230 4.49 -14.19 -11.11
N LEU A 231 5.32 -13.17 -11.43
CA LEU A 231 5.83 -12.95 -12.77
C LEU A 231 6.78 -14.06 -13.22
N GLN A 232 7.62 -14.59 -12.32
CA GLN A 232 8.46 -15.76 -12.61
C GLN A 232 7.63 -17.02 -12.87
N GLU A 233 6.55 -17.25 -12.12
CA GLU A 233 5.64 -18.37 -12.37
C GLU A 233 4.93 -18.25 -13.72
N VAL A 234 4.37 -17.07 -14.03
CA VAL A 234 3.78 -16.79 -15.35
C VAL A 234 4.80 -16.97 -16.48
N THR A 235 6.05 -16.57 -16.26
CA THR A 235 7.14 -16.76 -17.24
C THR A 235 7.44 -18.24 -17.46
N LYS A 236 7.64 -19.04 -16.40
CA LYS A 236 7.84 -20.51 -16.49
C LYS A 236 6.67 -21.20 -17.21
N VAL A 237 5.43 -20.78 -16.97
CA VAL A 237 4.24 -21.30 -17.66
C VAL A 237 4.21 -20.89 -19.13
N ALA A 238 4.63 -19.66 -19.47
CA ALA A 238 4.75 -19.21 -20.86
C ALA A 238 5.86 -19.96 -21.61
N GLU A 239 7.02 -20.19 -20.99
CA GLU A 239 8.12 -21.00 -21.53
C GLU A 239 7.69 -22.45 -21.75
N SER A 240 6.98 -23.05 -20.79
CA SER A 240 6.45 -24.41 -20.90
C SER A 240 5.41 -24.54 -22.02
N ARG A 241 4.52 -23.54 -22.18
CA ARG A 241 3.57 -23.46 -23.30
C ARG A 241 4.28 -23.28 -24.63
N LYS A 242 5.35 -22.48 -24.68
CA LYS A 242 6.17 -22.33 -25.89
C LYS A 242 6.81 -23.66 -26.30
N HIS A 243 7.43 -24.37 -25.36
CA HIS A 243 8.00 -25.69 -25.62
C HIS A 243 6.97 -26.65 -26.21
N LEU A 244 5.79 -26.76 -25.60
CA LEU A 244 4.72 -27.63 -26.10
C LEU A 244 4.24 -27.24 -27.51
N VAL A 245 4.20 -25.95 -27.85
CA VAL A 245 3.84 -25.49 -29.20
C VAL A 245 4.96 -25.76 -30.22
N ASP A 246 6.23 -25.57 -29.85
CA ASP A 246 7.37 -25.91 -30.69
C ASP A 246 7.44 -27.43 -30.95
N GLU A 247 7.20 -28.24 -29.91
CA GLU A 247 7.13 -29.70 -29.94
C GLU A 247 5.97 -30.19 -30.83
N MET A 248 4.75 -29.67 -30.64
CA MET A 248 3.61 -29.95 -31.53
C MET A 248 3.86 -29.51 -32.98
N ALA A 249 4.64 -28.44 -33.22
CA ALA A 249 5.02 -28.02 -34.56
C ALA A 249 6.02 -28.99 -35.21
N ILE A 250 6.97 -29.53 -34.44
CA ILE A 250 7.92 -30.58 -34.88
C ILE A 250 7.19 -31.89 -35.15
N ASP A 251 6.30 -32.34 -34.26
CA ASP A 251 5.48 -33.54 -34.44
C ASP A 251 4.60 -33.43 -35.68
N LYS A 252 3.94 -32.28 -35.89
CA LYS A 252 3.17 -32.04 -37.11
C LYS A 252 4.08 -32.05 -38.34
N GLN A 253 5.21 -31.34 -38.31
CA GLN A 253 6.11 -31.27 -39.48
C GLN A 253 6.68 -32.65 -39.84
N THR A 254 7.07 -33.45 -38.85
CA THR A 254 7.60 -34.81 -39.05
C THR A 254 6.53 -35.78 -39.56
N SER A 255 5.30 -35.68 -39.01
CA SER A 255 4.13 -36.40 -39.54
C SER A 255 3.80 -36.00 -40.98
N ASP A 256 3.74 -34.70 -41.29
CA ASP A 256 3.51 -34.17 -42.65
C ASP A 256 4.63 -34.59 -43.63
N THR A 257 5.88 -34.71 -43.18
CA THR A 257 6.95 -35.31 -44.02
C THR A 257 6.78 -36.81 -44.21
N SER A 258 6.41 -37.56 -43.16
CA SER A 258 6.23 -39.02 -43.27
C SER A 258 5.05 -39.37 -44.17
N HIS A 259 3.91 -38.67 -44.04
CA HIS A 259 2.76 -38.83 -44.94
C HIS A 259 3.11 -38.45 -46.38
N ARG A 260 3.90 -37.40 -46.61
CA ARG A 260 4.39 -37.04 -47.96
C ARG A 260 5.27 -38.14 -48.54
N GLU A 261 6.24 -38.64 -47.78
CA GLU A 261 7.07 -39.77 -48.22
C GLU A 261 6.26 -41.04 -48.49
N GLN A 262 5.20 -41.31 -47.72
CA GLN A 262 4.30 -42.46 -47.97
C GLN A 262 3.50 -42.26 -49.25
N LEU A 263 3.00 -41.05 -49.52
CA LEU A 263 2.34 -40.71 -50.78
C LEU A 263 3.30 -40.79 -51.96
N ASP A 264 4.54 -40.28 -51.84
CA ASP A 264 5.55 -40.35 -52.89
C ASP A 264 5.96 -41.81 -53.17
N LYS A 265 6.08 -42.66 -52.13
CA LYS A 265 6.32 -44.11 -52.27
C LYS A 265 5.16 -44.79 -53.01
N LEU A 266 3.90 -44.56 -52.59
CA LEU A 266 2.72 -45.10 -53.27
C LEU A 266 2.58 -44.59 -54.72
N LEU A 267 2.96 -43.35 -55.00
CA LEU A 267 2.94 -42.79 -56.36
C LEU A 267 4.01 -43.44 -57.25
N GLU A 268 5.23 -43.69 -56.73
CA GLU A 268 6.27 -44.42 -57.47
C GLU A 268 5.93 -45.91 -57.61
N GLU A 269 5.30 -46.53 -56.62
CA GLU A 269 4.78 -47.91 -56.69
C GLU A 269 3.67 -48.02 -57.76
N HIS A 270 2.63 -47.19 -57.72
CA HIS A 270 1.60 -47.17 -58.76
C HIS A 270 2.15 -46.79 -60.15
N LYS A 271 3.16 -45.92 -60.23
CA LYS A 271 3.87 -45.60 -61.49
C LYS A 271 4.67 -46.78 -62.02
N LYS A 272 5.27 -47.59 -61.14
CA LYS A 272 5.92 -48.86 -61.46
C LYS A 272 4.90 -49.91 -61.92
N GLU A 273 3.81 -50.12 -61.18
CA GLU A 273 2.68 -50.99 -61.58
C GLU A 273 2.12 -50.58 -62.95
N LEU A 274 1.91 -49.28 -63.19
CA LEU A 274 1.48 -48.76 -64.49
C LEU A 274 2.52 -48.98 -65.59
N SER A 275 3.82 -49.00 -65.27
CA SER A 275 4.88 -49.33 -66.23
C SER A 275 4.90 -50.82 -66.56
N GLU A 276 4.72 -51.69 -65.56
CA GLU A 276 4.64 -53.15 -65.70
C GLU A 276 3.37 -53.55 -66.45
N LEU A 277 2.22 -52.96 -66.15
CA LEU A 277 0.97 -53.14 -66.89
C LEU A 277 1.06 -52.62 -68.32
N ARG A 278 1.79 -51.52 -68.58
CA ARG A 278 2.08 -51.06 -69.96
C ARG A 278 2.98 -52.04 -70.68
N GLU A 279 4.02 -52.57 -70.04
CA GLU A 279 4.90 -53.56 -70.63
C GLU A 279 4.13 -54.85 -70.95
N HIS A 280 3.37 -55.41 -69.98
CA HIS A 280 2.47 -56.53 -70.19
C HIS A 280 1.49 -56.29 -71.34
N LEU A 281 0.86 -55.10 -71.43
CA LEU A 281 -0.03 -54.75 -72.54
C LEU A 281 0.71 -54.67 -73.89
N THR A 282 1.98 -54.24 -73.92
CA THR A 282 2.79 -54.31 -75.16
C THR A 282 3.24 -55.73 -75.50
N GLY A 283 3.49 -56.58 -74.49
CA GLY A 283 3.74 -58.02 -74.66
C GLY A 283 2.52 -58.74 -75.21
N GLU A 284 1.34 -58.49 -74.64
CA GLU A 284 0.07 -59.02 -75.14
C GLU A 284 -0.23 -58.54 -76.56
N LYS A 285 0.08 -57.28 -76.90
CA LYS A 285 -0.02 -56.77 -78.28
C LYS A 285 0.95 -57.46 -79.25
N LYS A 286 2.17 -57.78 -78.83
CA LYS A 286 3.12 -58.59 -79.63
C LYS A 286 2.57 -60.00 -79.84
N LEU A 287 2.14 -60.68 -78.78
CA LEU A 287 1.54 -62.01 -78.84
C LEU A 287 0.27 -62.05 -79.70
N ARG A 288 -0.60 -61.03 -79.62
CA ARG A 288 -1.76 -60.87 -80.51
C ARG A 288 -1.32 -60.74 -81.97
N LYS A 289 -0.30 -59.93 -82.27
CA LYS A 289 0.26 -59.81 -83.62
C LYS A 289 0.89 -61.12 -84.11
N GLU A 290 1.57 -61.87 -83.25
CA GLU A 290 2.12 -63.20 -83.57
C GLU A 290 1.00 -64.23 -83.81
N VAL A 291 -0.11 -64.14 -83.08
CA VAL A 291 -1.33 -64.94 -83.32
C VAL A 291 -2.02 -64.53 -84.62
N GLU A 292 -2.16 -63.24 -84.91
CA GLU A 292 -2.69 -62.72 -86.18
C GLU A 292 -1.82 -63.16 -87.37
N GLU A 293 -0.49 -63.05 -87.27
CA GLU A 293 0.43 -63.58 -88.28
C GLU A 293 0.34 -65.10 -88.44
N SER A 294 0.09 -65.83 -87.34
CA SER A 294 -0.08 -67.29 -87.38
C SER A 294 -1.44 -67.68 -87.97
N GLN A 295 -2.49 -66.89 -87.73
CA GLN A 295 -3.79 -67.02 -88.37
C GLN A 295 -3.71 -66.66 -89.86
N GLN A 296 -2.94 -65.64 -90.24
CA GLN A 296 -2.66 -65.30 -91.64
C GLN A 296 -1.92 -66.44 -92.34
N LYS A 297 -0.87 -67.00 -91.72
CA LYS A 297 -0.16 -68.19 -92.20
C LYS A 297 -1.09 -69.41 -92.31
N LEU A 298 -2.04 -69.57 -91.38
CA LEU A 298 -3.06 -70.64 -91.43
C LEU A 298 -4.09 -70.41 -92.54
N VAL A 299 -4.52 -69.18 -92.81
CA VAL A 299 -5.41 -68.82 -93.93
C VAL A 299 -4.70 -69.03 -95.26
N GLU A 300 -3.43 -68.62 -95.39
CA GLU A 300 -2.60 -68.94 -96.54
C GLU A 300 -2.41 -70.45 -96.72
N ALA A 301 -2.17 -71.20 -95.64
CA ALA A 301 -2.04 -72.65 -95.69
C ALA A 301 -3.34 -73.30 -96.15
N LYS A 302 -4.49 -72.85 -95.64
CA LYS A 302 -5.83 -73.29 -96.10
C LYS A 302 -6.08 -72.94 -97.56
N ALA A 303 -5.70 -71.75 -98.03
CA ALA A 303 -5.84 -71.36 -99.44
C ALA A 303 -4.92 -72.18 -100.36
N LYS A 304 -3.70 -72.50 -99.90
CA LYS A 304 -2.78 -73.44 -100.58
C LYS A 304 -3.36 -74.85 -100.61
N LEU A 305 -3.98 -75.32 -99.51
CA LEU A 305 -4.69 -76.59 -99.43
C LEU A 305 -5.87 -76.63 -100.41
N GLN A 306 -6.75 -75.62 -100.39
CA GLN A 306 -7.90 -75.52 -101.30
C GLN A 306 -7.49 -75.40 -102.78
N SER A 307 -6.33 -74.79 -103.07
CA SER A 307 -5.72 -74.81 -104.41
C SER A 307 -5.19 -76.19 -104.80
N LEU A 308 -4.64 -76.95 -103.85
CA LEU A 308 -4.21 -78.34 -104.07
C LEU A 308 -5.40 -79.30 -104.20
N GLU A 309 -6.46 -79.13 -103.42
CA GLU A 309 -7.74 -79.83 -103.57
C GLU A 309 -8.36 -79.53 -104.94
N SER A 310 -8.36 -78.27 -105.37
CA SER A 310 -8.83 -77.87 -106.71
C SER A 310 -8.01 -78.49 -107.84
N LYS A 311 -6.70 -78.69 -107.63
CA LYS A 311 -5.82 -79.41 -108.57
C LYS A 311 -6.06 -80.92 -108.50
N SER A 312 -6.26 -81.50 -107.32
CA SER A 312 -6.61 -82.93 -107.13
C SER A 312 -7.91 -83.25 -107.85
N GLY A 313 -8.98 -82.47 -107.63
CA GLY A 313 -10.25 -82.59 -108.33
C GLY A 313 -10.20 -82.22 -109.83
N TRP A 314 -9.08 -81.67 -110.33
CA TRP A 314 -8.81 -81.59 -111.77
C TRP A 314 -8.13 -82.86 -112.27
N PHE A 315 -7.12 -83.38 -111.56
CA PHE A 315 -6.47 -84.66 -111.86
C PHE A 315 -7.44 -85.84 -111.78
N GLU A 316 -8.32 -85.89 -110.77
CA GLU A 316 -9.36 -86.92 -110.60
C GLU A 316 -10.36 -86.90 -111.75
N ARG A 317 -10.89 -85.72 -112.11
CA ARG A 317 -11.77 -85.59 -113.28
C ARG A 317 -11.07 -85.97 -114.58
N ARG A 318 -9.77 -85.65 -114.72
CA ARG A 318 -8.97 -86.02 -115.88
C ARG A 318 -8.70 -87.52 -115.92
N LEU A 319 -8.52 -88.16 -114.76
CA LEU A 319 -8.38 -89.61 -114.62
C LEU A 319 -9.68 -90.31 -115.02
N THR A 320 -10.81 -89.93 -114.43
CA THR A 320 -12.13 -90.52 -114.76
C THR A 320 -12.50 -90.28 -116.22
N GLU A 321 -12.21 -89.10 -116.78
CA GLU A 321 -12.38 -88.83 -118.22
C GLU A 321 -11.53 -89.79 -119.07
N THR A 322 -10.29 -90.09 -118.69
CA THR A 322 -9.48 -91.08 -119.41
C THR A 322 -9.95 -92.53 -119.20
N GLU A 323 -10.46 -92.87 -118.02
CA GLU A 323 -10.99 -94.21 -117.70
C GLU A 323 -12.31 -94.49 -118.44
N GLU A 324 -13.22 -93.52 -118.49
CA GLU A 324 -14.47 -93.60 -119.27
C GLU A 324 -14.19 -93.68 -120.77
N ASN A 325 -13.26 -92.87 -121.31
CA ASN A 325 -12.87 -92.98 -122.72
C ASN A 325 -12.22 -94.33 -123.04
N LEU A 326 -11.34 -94.86 -122.16
CA LEU A 326 -10.74 -96.18 -122.34
C LEU A 326 -11.80 -97.30 -122.31
N LYS A 327 -12.81 -97.18 -121.45
CA LYS A 327 -13.94 -98.12 -121.35
C LYS A 327 -14.85 -98.06 -122.58
N ALA A 328 -15.19 -96.86 -123.05
CA ALA A 328 -16.00 -96.67 -124.26
C ALA A 328 -15.29 -97.18 -125.53
N GLU A 329 -13.97 -96.99 -125.64
CA GLU A 329 -13.20 -97.52 -126.77
C GLU A 329 -13.05 -99.05 -126.71
N LYS A 330 -12.93 -99.61 -125.49
CA LYS A 330 -13.06 -101.06 -125.26
C LYS A 330 -14.40 -101.59 -125.77
N GLU A 331 -15.50 -101.01 -125.32
CA GLU A 331 -16.86 -101.43 -125.70
C GLU A 331 -17.09 -101.32 -127.22
N ARG A 332 -16.56 -100.29 -127.88
CA ARG A 332 -16.55 -100.20 -129.36
C ARG A 332 -15.73 -101.31 -130.02
N SER A 333 -14.54 -101.62 -129.49
CA SER A 333 -13.67 -102.67 -130.04
C SER A 333 -14.26 -104.08 -129.85
N GLU A 334 -14.93 -104.31 -128.72
CA GLU A 334 -15.61 -105.58 -128.42
C GLU A 334 -16.88 -105.73 -129.27
N GLN A 335 -17.65 -104.65 -129.48
CA GLN A 335 -18.80 -104.63 -130.39
C GLN A 335 -18.40 -104.87 -131.85
N THR A 336 -17.42 -104.12 -132.38
CA THR A 336 -16.97 -104.29 -133.78
C THR A 336 -16.32 -105.65 -134.05
N LEU A 337 -15.73 -106.30 -133.03
CA LEU A 337 -15.29 -107.69 -133.14
C LEU A 337 -16.46 -108.69 -133.18
N ALA A 338 -17.54 -108.43 -132.44
CA ALA A 338 -18.75 -109.25 -132.50
C ALA A 338 -19.46 -109.10 -133.87
N ASP A 339 -19.64 -107.86 -134.33
CA ASP A 339 -20.28 -107.55 -135.62
C ASP A 339 -19.51 -108.22 -136.79
N LEU A 340 -18.16 -108.16 -136.79
CA LEU A 340 -17.30 -108.82 -137.78
C LEU A 340 -17.29 -110.37 -137.65
N GLN A 341 -17.59 -110.92 -136.48
CA GLN A 341 -17.75 -112.37 -136.30
C GLN A 341 -19.10 -112.85 -136.83
N GLU A 342 -20.18 -112.10 -136.60
CA GLU A 342 -21.51 -112.41 -137.16
C GLU A 342 -21.54 -112.25 -138.68
N GLU A 343 -20.92 -111.19 -139.22
CA GLU A 343 -20.74 -111.02 -140.67
C GLU A 343 -19.97 -112.21 -141.28
N ARG A 344 -18.90 -112.67 -140.61
CA ARG A 344 -18.12 -113.85 -141.03
C ARG A 344 -18.87 -115.18 -140.96
N GLU A 345 -19.69 -115.40 -139.94
CA GLU A 345 -20.55 -116.60 -139.88
C GLU A 345 -21.62 -116.57 -141.00
N ASN A 346 -22.17 -115.39 -141.30
CA ASN A 346 -23.19 -115.26 -142.34
C ASN A 346 -22.60 -115.35 -143.75
N GLU A 347 -21.40 -114.80 -144.02
CA GLU A 347 -20.63 -115.07 -145.25
C GLU A 347 -20.40 -116.58 -145.42
N LEU A 348 -19.93 -117.27 -144.38
CA LEU A 348 -19.67 -118.72 -144.43
C LEU A 348 -20.96 -119.53 -144.68
N ARG A 349 -22.08 -119.17 -144.04
CA ARG A 349 -23.39 -119.79 -144.32
C ARG A 349 -23.82 -119.56 -145.77
N SER A 350 -23.77 -118.32 -146.27
CA SER A 350 -24.17 -118.02 -147.65
C SER A 350 -23.35 -118.79 -148.69
N LEU A 351 -22.03 -118.90 -148.50
CA LEU A 351 -21.13 -119.66 -149.37
C LEU A 351 -21.34 -121.18 -149.26
N GLN A 352 -21.80 -121.70 -148.11
CA GLN A 352 -22.25 -123.09 -148.01
C GLN A 352 -23.59 -123.30 -148.73
N ASP A 353 -24.56 -122.43 -148.51
CA ASP A 353 -25.89 -122.43 -149.13
C ASP A 353 -25.84 -122.34 -150.67
N GLU A 354 -24.89 -121.57 -151.22
CA GLU A 354 -24.65 -121.49 -152.67
C GLU A 354 -23.94 -122.75 -153.18
N ARG A 355 -22.93 -123.26 -152.46
CA ARG A 355 -22.21 -124.49 -152.82
C ARG A 355 -23.11 -125.71 -152.80
N GLU A 356 -24.02 -125.82 -151.83
CA GLU A 356 -24.99 -126.90 -151.76
C GLU A 356 -25.98 -126.81 -152.93
N LYS A 357 -26.55 -125.62 -153.21
CA LYS A 357 -27.43 -125.41 -154.40
C LYS A 357 -26.72 -125.67 -155.73
N GLU A 358 -25.45 -125.29 -155.89
CA GLU A 358 -24.65 -125.67 -157.06
C GLU A 358 -24.51 -127.18 -157.17
N THR A 359 -24.16 -127.88 -156.08
CA THR A 359 -24.04 -129.34 -156.12
C THR A 359 -25.37 -130.05 -156.36
N GLU A 360 -26.48 -129.62 -155.76
CA GLU A 360 -27.82 -130.15 -156.06
C GLU A 360 -28.23 -129.90 -157.51
N GLY A 361 -27.89 -128.73 -158.07
CA GLY A 361 -28.10 -128.39 -159.47
C GLY A 361 -27.31 -129.32 -160.40
N PHE A 362 -26.02 -129.52 -160.16
CA PHE A 362 -25.20 -130.45 -160.93
C PHE A 362 -25.66 -131.91 -160.76
N GLN A 363 -26.05 -132.34 -159.57
CA GLN A 363 -26.61 -133.68 -159.33
C GLN A 363 -27.89 -133.89 -160.16
N SER A 364 -28.81 -132.92 -160.12
CA SER A 364 -30.08 -132.94 -160.86
C SER A 364 -29.87 -132.98 -162.38
N GLN A 365 -28.87 -132.23 -162.86
CA GLN A 365 -28.53 -132.18 -164.28
C GLN A 365 -27.82 -133.47 -164.75
N ILE A 366 -27.04 -134.12 -163.87
CA ILE A 366 -26.46 -135.45 -164.14
C ILE A 366 -27.57 -136.52 -164.21
N THR A 367 -28.53 -136.53 -163.28
CA THR A 367 -29.64 -137.51 -163.33
C THR A 367 -30.54 -137.32 -164.55
N ALA A 368 -30.87 -136.08 -164.92
CA ALA A 368 -31.67 -135.82 -166.12
C ALA A 368 -30.96 -136.28 -167.42
N LEU A 369 -29.64 -136.09 -167.52
CA LEU A 369 -28.85 -136.59 -168.64
C LEU A 369 -28.67 -138.11 -168.63
N GLN A 370 -28.76 -138.77 -167.46
CA GLN A 370 -28.79 -140.23 -167.36
C GLN A 370 -30.14 -140.80 -167.82
N GLU A 371 -31.25 -140.16 -167.45
CA GLU A 371 -32.59 -140.52 -167.91
C GLU A 371 -32.75 -140.30 -169.43
N GLU A 372 -32.28 -139.18 -170.00
CA GLU A 372 -32.25 -138.98 -171.46
C GLU A 372 -31.40 -140.05 -172.16
N MET A 373 -30.25 -140.43 -171.60
CA MET A 373 -29.40 -141.50 -172.16
C MET A 373 -30.10 -142.86 -172.14
N GLU A 374 -30.88 -143.16 -171.11
CA GLU A 374 -31.59 -144.44 -170.98
C GLU A 374 -32.86 -144.48 -171.87
N GLU A 375 -33.61 -143.37 -171.99
CA GLU A 375 -34.67 -143.23 -173.00
C GLU A 375 -34.11 -143.39 -174.42
N LYS A 376 -32.99 -142.73 -174.77
CA LYS A 376 -32.38 -142.85 -176.09
C LYS A 376 -31.81 -144.25 -176.36
N GLY A 377 -31.37 -144.96 -175.32
CA GLY A 377 -31.03 -146.38 -175.40
C GLY A 377 -32.22 -147.25 -175.80
N GLN A 378 -33.36 -147.08 -175.11
CA GLN A 378 -34.60 -147.82 -175.39
C GLN A 378 -35.21 -147.45 -176.76
N GLU A 379 -35.15 -146.17 -177.16
CA GLU A 379 -35.59 -145.71 -178.49
C GLU A 379 -34.71 -146.30 -179.61
N MET A 380 -33.41 -146.48 -179.37
CA MET A 380 -32.48 -147.12 -180.31
C MET A 380 -32.75 -148.63 -180.48
N GLU A 381 -33.03 -149.39 -179.40
CA GLU A 381 -33.45 -150.79 -179.55
C GLU A 381 -34.76 -150.92 -180.35
N LYS A 382 -35.70 -150.00 -180.12
CA LYS A 382 -36.99 -149.94 -180.83
C LYS A 382 -36.79 -149.71 -182.34
N LEU A 383 -35.92 -148.78 -182.72
CA LEU A 383 -35.59 -148.51 -184.12
C LEU A 383 -34.81 -149.65 -184.80
N GLN A 384 -34.01 -150.42 -184.06
CA GLN A 384 -33.40 -151.65 -184.58
C GLN A 384 -34.45 -152.76 -184.83
N LEU A 385 -35.56 -152.76 -184.10
CA LEU A 385 -36.68 -153.67 -184.34
C LEU A 385 -37.49 -153.28 -185.59
N ASP A 386 -37.72 -151.98 -185.83
CA ASP A 386 -38.41 -151.50 -187.05
C ASP A 386 -37.58 -151.74 -188.34
N LEU A 387 -36.25 -151.67 -188.27
CA LEU A 387 -35.37 -152.01 -189.40
C LEU A 387 -35.46 -153.49 -189.80
N LYS A 388 -35.75 -154.37 -188.84
CA LYS A 388 -35.95 -155.82 -188.99
C LYS A 388 -37.10 -156.14 -189.95
N ASP A 389 -38.11 -155.27 -190.03
CA ASP A 389 -39.30 -155.47 -190.85
C ASP A 389 -39.19 -154.80 -192.24
N LYS A 390 -38.57 -153.61 -192.35
CA LYS A 390 -38.49 -152.87 -193.63
C LYS A 390 -37.62 -153.54 -194.71
N GLU A 391 -36.60 -154.31 -194.33
CA GLU A 391 -35.85 -155.10 -195.32
C GLU A 391 -36.72 -156.20 -195.97
N VAL A 392 -37.77 -156.67 -195.27
CA VAL A 392 -38.70 -157.67 -195.78
C VAL A 392 -39.68 -157.08 -196.80
N GLU A 393 -40.04 -155.80 -196.71
CA GLU A 393 -40.82 -155.10 -197.74
C GLU A 393 -40.02 -154.87 -199.03
N ASN A 394 -38.77 -154.40 -198.90
CA ASN A 394 -37.94 -154.00 -200.05
C ASN A 394 -37.62 -155.18 -200.99
N LYS A 395 -37.69 -156.40 -200.46
CA LYS A 395 -37.68 -157.72 -201.13
C LYS A 395 -38.64 -157.87 -202.32
N ILE A 396 -39.67 -157.02 -202.42
CA ILE A 396 -40.83 -157.18 -203.33
C ILE A 396 -40.82 -156.18 -204.51
N ALA A 397 -40.30 -154.96 -204.34
CA ALA A 397 -40.42 -153.89 -205.34
C ALA A 397 -39.65 -154.15 -206.64
N GLY A 398 -38.36 -154.51 -206.54
CA GLY A 398 -37.46 -154.63 -207.70
C GLY A 398 -37.95 -155.63 -208.77
N LYS A 399 -38.63 -156.71 -208.36
CA LYS A 399 -39.13 -157.77 -209.25
C LYS A 399 -40.26 -157.33 -210.19
N LYS A 400 -40.78 -156.10 -210.08
CA LYS A 400 -41.75 -155.52 -211.02
C LYS A 400 -41.13 -154.57 -212.06
N GLY A 401 -39.93 -154.02 -211.82
CA GLY A 401 -39.34 -152.97 -212.68
C GLY A 401 -38.91 -153.45 -214.06
N ASP A 402 -38.09 -154.50 -214.11
CA ASP A 402 -37.41 -154.97 -215.33
C ASP A 402 -38.35 -155.49 -216.44
N GLN A 403 -39.60 -155.79 -216.09
CA GLN A 403 -40.59 -156.23 -217.07
C GLN A 403 -41.17 -155.04 -217.86
N LEU A 404 -41.26 -153.84 -217.25
CA LEU A 404 -41.82 -152.63 -217.89
C LEU A 404 -40.87 -152.03 -218.94
N VAL A 405 -39.55 -152.08 -218.67
CA VAL A 405 -38.52 -151.48 -219.53
C VAL A 405 -38.44 -152.15 -220.91
N LYS A 406 -38.83 -153.44 -221.00
CA LYS A 406 -38.88 -154.19 -222.26
C LYS A 406 -39.97 -153.68 -223.22
N ASP A 407 -41.11 -153.25 -222.70
CA ASP A 407 -42.22 -152.74 -223.53
C ASP A 407 -42.03 -151.28 -223.95
N LEU A 408 -41.56 -150.40 -223.06
CA LEU A 408 -41.45 -148.96 -223.37
C LEU A 408 -40.47 -148.67 -224.53
N LYS A 409 -39.40 -149.48 -224.70
CA LYS A 409 -38.51 -149.38 -225.86
C LYS A 409 -39.13 -149.84 -227.19
N ARG A 410 -40.28 -150.54 -227.16
CA ARG A 410 -41.06 -150.87 -228.36
C ARG A 410 -41.95 -149.70 -228.80
N GLN A 411 -42.52 -148.93 -227.87
CA GLN A 411 -43.40 -147.79 -228.18
C GLN A 411 -42.67 -146.58 -228.78
N LEU A 412 -41.46 -146.26 -228.30
CA LEU A 412 -40.74 -145.04 -228.74
C LEU A 412 -40.42 -145.01 -230.25
N LYS A 413 -40.43 -146.17 -230.92
CA LYS A 413 -40.30 -146.30 -232.39
C LYS A 413 -41.54 -145.86 -233.19
N LEU A 414 -42.67 -145.56 -232.55
CA LEU A 414 -43.92 -145.18 -233.23
C LEU A 414 -44.37 -143.74 -232.95
N GLU A 415 -44.27 -143.28 -231.69
CA GLU A 415 -44.90 -142.01 -231.24
C GLU A 415 -44.41 -140.76 -231.99
N ARG A 416 -43.11 -140.63 -232.27
CA ARG A 416 -42.60 -139.46 -233.01
C ARG A 416 -42.94 -139.43 -234.51
N LYS A 417 -43.67 -140.42 -235.02
CA LYS A 417 -44.35 -140.34 -236.33
C LYS A 417 -45.74 -139.67 -236.24
N ARG A 418 -46.09 -139.08 -235.07
CA ARG A 418 -47.41 -138.49 -234.79
C ARG A 418 -47.38 -137.04 -234.26
N ALA A 419 -46.26 -136.60 -233.66
CA ALA A 419 -46.15 -135.30 -232.99
C ALA A 419 -46.06 -134.08 -233.95
N GLU A 420 -46.14 -134.28 -235.26
CA GLU A 420 -45.80 -133.28 -236.28
C GLU A 420 -47.00 -132.39 -236.73
N GLN A 421 -48.17 -132.47 -236.08
CA GLN A 421 -49.45 -131.94 -236.63
C GLN A 421 -50.41 -131.12 -235.69
N LEU A 422 -50.03 -130.54 -234.52
CA LEU A 422 -50.96 -129.78 -233.60
C LEU A 422 -50.41 -128.54 -232.82
N GLN A 423 -51.28 -127.68 -232.20
CA GLN A 423 -50.93 -126.34 -231.65
C GLN A 423 -51.96 -125.68 -230.63
N GLN A 424 -51.63 -124.47 -230.10
CA GLN A 424 -52.48 -123.33 -229.53
C GLN A 424 -53.04 -123.28 -227.96
N LYS A 425 -52.59 -122.41 -226.85
CA LYS A 425 -53.18 -121.82 -225.42
C LYS A 425 -52.34 -121.05 -224.12
N LEU A 426 -52.82 -120.48 -222.86
CA LEU A 426 -52.30 -119.35 -221.75
C LEU A 426 -52.59 -119.18 -220.04
N GLN A 427 -52.00 -118.23 -219.09
CA GLN A 427 -52.38 -117.37 -217.71
C GLN A 427 -51.91 -117.34 -216.02
N GLU A 428 -51.95 -116.17 -215.13
CA GLU A 428 -52.06 -115.58 -213.58
C GLU A 428 -51.14 -115.60 -212.11
N ALA A 429 -51.09 -114.96 -210.78
CA ALA A 429 -51.54 -113.81 -209.68
C ALA A 429 -50.87 -113.57 -208.08
N LEU A 430 -51.11 -112.55 -207.03
CA LEU A 430 -50.46 -112.13 -205.55
C LEU A 430 -51.16 -111.12 -204.33
N SER A 431 -50.83 -110.46 -203.05
CA SER A 431 -50.20 -110.47 -201.51
C SER A 431 -50.12 -109.17 -200.35
N GLU A 432 -50.19 -109.11 -198.87
CA GLU A 432 -49.83 -107.94 -197.73
C GLU A 432 -49.93 -107.94 -195.97
N ASN A 433 -49.62 -106.92 -194.95
CA ASN A 433 -49.76 -106.78 -193.28
C ASN A 433 -49.27 -105.52 -192.15
N ARG A 434 -49.42 -105.40 -190.68
CA ARG A 434 -48.66 -104.62 -189.40
C ARG A 434 -49.24 -103.79 -187.97
N VAL A 435 -48.58 -103.42 -186.70
CA VAL A 435 -49.06 -102.79 -185.20
C VAL A 435 -48.12 -102.03 -183.94
N ARG A 436 -48.50 -101.35 -182.66
CA ARG A 436 -47.70 -100.69 -181.34
C ARG A 436 -48.27 -99.99 -179.82
N PRO A 437 -47.56 -99.58 -178.58
CA PRO A 437 -47.94 -99.06 -177.05
C PRO A 437 -47.11 -98.05 -175.87
N ALA A 438 -47.49 -97.61 -174.51
CA ALA A 438 -46.80 -96.74 -173.24
C ALA A 438 -47.49 -96.42 -171.66
N LEU A 439 -47.25 -95.72 -170.37
CA LEU A 439 -46.34 -94.98 -169.17
C LEU A 439 -47.01 -94.43 -167.65
N ASP A 440 -46.72 -93.74 -166.36
CA ASP A 440 -45.72 -93.10 -165.17
C ASP A 440 -46.18 -92.43 -163.60
N ASP A 441 -45.39 -91.87 -162.48
CA ASP A 441 -45.55 -90.88 -161.10
C ASP A 441 -45.31 -91.13 -159.38
N LEU A 442 -45.17 -90.47 -158.04
CA LEU A 442 -44.93 -89.18 -156.96
C LEU A 442 -44.74 -89.36 -155.22
N PHE A 443 -44.59 -88.65 -153.90
CA PHE A 443 -44.35 -87.38 -152.83
C PHE A 443 -44.08 -87.54 -151.09
N SER A 444 -43.94 -86.82 -149.78
CA SER A 444 -43.81 -85.51 -148.74
C SER A 444 -43.53 -85.50 -146.99
N GLY A 445 -43.35 -84.43 -145.97
CA GLY A 445 -43.12 -84.36 -144.29
C GLY A 445 -42.97 -83.05 -143.10
N ARG A 446 -42.81 -83.03 -141.61
CA ARG A 446 -42.73 -81.87 -140.36
C ARG A 446 -42.47 -82.09 -138.63
N GLU A 447 -42.30 -81.42 -137.29
CA GLU A 447 -42.04 -80.16 -136.18
C GLU A 447 -41.71 -80.36 -134.45
N ASN A 448 -41.60 -79.68 -133.12
CA ASN A 448 -41.62 -78.38 -132.03
C ASN A 448 -41.10 -78.34 -130.33
N GLN A 449 -41.15 -77.33 -129.22
CA GLN A 449 -40.65 -77.19 -127.59
C GLN A 449 -40.82 -75.88 -126.40
N ARG A 450 -40.53 -75.42 -124.98
CA ARG A 450 -39.99 -75.53 -123.37
C ARG A 450 -40.03 -74.34 -122.04
N ARG A 451 -39.93 -74.43 -120.55
CA ARG A 451 -39.32 -73.54 -119.20
C ARG A 451 -39.94 -72.87 -117.68
N ASN A 452 -39.32 -72.66 -116.32
CA ASN A 452 -39.40 -71.56 -115.03
C ASN A 452 -39.16 -71.66 -113.26
N SER A 453 -39.06 -70.63 -112.17
CA SER A 453 -38.72 -70.62 -110.49
C SER A 453 -38.82 -69.37 -109.24
N GLY A 454 -38.58 -69.37 -107.76
CA GLY A 454 -38.53 -68.22 -106.49
C GLY A 454 -38.31 -68.32 -104.71
N ASP A 455 -38.18 -67.31 -103.63
CA ASP A 455 -37.89 -67.29 -101.95
C ASP A 455 -37.94 -66.05 -100.66
N SER A 456 -37.75 -66.16 -99.19
CA SER A 456 -37.27 -65.33 -97.76
C SER A 456 -38.04 -64.48 -96.43
N SER A 457 -37.81 -63.92 -95.05
CA SER A 457 -36.96 -63.70 -93.60
C SER A 457 -37.46 -62.87 -92.09
N SER A 458 -36.83 -62.61 -90.76
CA SER A 458 -37.26 -61.82 -89.31
C SER A 458 -36.43 -61.50 -87.76
N TYR A 459 -36.79 -60.73 -86.52
CA TYR A 459 -36.04 -60.38 -85.03
C TYR A 459 -36.56 -59.82 -83.37
N PRO A 460 -36.02 -58.95 -82.25
CA PRO A 460 -35.99 -58.92 -80.56
C PRO A 460 -36.19 -57.69 -79.27
N SER A 461 -35.88 -57.67 -77.81
CA SER A 461 -36.12 -56.61 -76.50
C SER A 461 -35.53 -56.54 -74.82
N ARG A 462 -35.81 -55.61 -73.66
CA ARG A 462 -35.26 -55.32 -72.07
C ARG A 462 -36.02 -54.39 -70.78
N SER A 463 -35.88 -53.88 -69.37
CA SER A 463 -35.19 -53.79 -67.83
C SER A 463 -35.54 -52.78 -66.41
N GLU A 464 -34.93 -52.75 -65.06
CA GLU A 464 -34.67 -51.81 -63.64
C GLU A 464 -35.54 -51.42 -62.15
N VAL A 465 -35.37 -50.79 -60.78
CA VAL A 465 -34.57 -50.34 -59.35
C VAL A 465 -35.31 -49.53 -57.96
N ASP A 466 -35.08 -48.99 -56.58
CA ASP A 466 -34.33 -48.88 -55.06
C ASP A 466 -34.78 -47.87 -53.65
N SER A 467 -34.36 -47.79 -52.21
CA SER A 467 -34.62 -46.77 -50.86
C SER A 467 -34.22 -46.81 -49.12
N PRO A 468 -34.27 -45.78 -48.03
CA PRO A 468 -33.79 -45.60 -46.41
C PRO A 468 -34.37 -44.68 -44.99
N GLU A 469 -33.87 -44.53 -43.59
CA GLU A 469 -34.37 -43.74 -42.16
C GLU A 469 -33.56 -43.32 -40.61
N PHE A 470 -34.04 -42.67 -39.35
CA PHE A 470 -33.49 -42.29 -37.80
C PHE A 470 -34.43 -41.73 -36.47
N ARG A 471 -34.04 -41.48 -35.11
CA ARG A 471 -34.88 -41.08 -33.78
C ARG A 471 -34.33 -40.23 -32.45
N PRO A 472 -35.14 -39.56 -31.48
CA PRO A 472 -34.76 -38.76 -30.20
C PRO A 472 -35.51 -38.98 -28.77
N PRO A 473 -35.21 -38.28 -27.60
CA PRO A 473 -36.17 -37.44 -26.73
C PRO A 473 -35.60 -36.34 -25.72
N SER A 474 -36.42 -35.53 -24.98
CA SER A 474 -36.10 -34.49 -23.88
C SER A 474 -37.41 -33.95 -23.16
N PRO A 475 -37.56 -32.89 -22.26
CA PRO A 475 -36.70 -31.89 -21.52
C PRO A 475 -37.15 -31.51 -20.02
N ALA A 476 -36.88 -30.26 -19.49
CA ALA A 476 -37.51 -29.45 -18.35
C ALA A 476 -37.05 -29.60 -16.85
N ALA A 477 -37.28 -28.71 -15.82
CA ALA A 477 -37.50 -27.22 -15.61
C ALA A 477 -37.63 -26.74 -14.08
N SER A 478 -37.77 -25.41 -13.78
CA SER A 478 -38.28 -24.68 -12.53
C SER A 478 -37.34 -24.08 -11.41
N THR A 479 -37.88 -23.16 -10.55
CA THR A 479 -37.19 -22.07 -9.77
C THR A 479 -37.48 -21.94 -8.26
N ILE A 480 -36.58 -21.31 -7.45
CA ILE A 480 -36.85 -20.44 -6.26
C ILE A 480 -35.53 -19.81 -5.71
N SER A 481 -35.49 -18.49 -5.44
CA SER A 481 -34.64 -17.78 -4.43
C SER A 481 -34.53 -16.27 -4.73
N ILE A 482 -35.34 -15.41 -4.10
CA ILE A 482 -35.22 -13.92 -4.16
C ILE A 482 -35.76 -13.29 -2.85
N LEU A 483 -35.15 -13.59 -1.69
CA LEU A 483 -35.55 -13.01 -0.38
C LEU A 483 -34.39 -12.77 0.62
N ASN A 484 -33.20 -13.31 0.38
CA ASN A 484 -32.06 -13.11 1.28
C ASN A 484 -31.35 -11.76 0.99
N ASP A 485 -31.13 -11.47 -0.28
CA ASP A 485 -30.24 -10.39 -0.74
C ASP A 485 -30.73 -9.00 -0.29
N ASP A 486 -32.02 -8.70 -0.42
CA ASP A 486 -32.66 -7.47 0.11
C ASP A 486 -32.45 -7.30 1.62
N THR A 487 -32.35 -8.41 2.36
CA THR A 487 -32.14 -8.39 3.82
C THR A 487 -30.68 -8.07 4.17
N THR A 488 -29.72 -8.54 3.37
CA THR A 488 -28.31 -8.14 3.52
C THR A 488 -28.06 -6.69 3.11
N ASP A 489 -28.65 -6.22 2.02
CA ASP A 489 -28.59 -4.81 1.57
C ASP A 489 -29.11 -3.84 2.65
N LEU A 490 -30.16 -4.23 3.39
CA LEU A 490 -30.71 -3.44 4.49
C LEU A 490 -29.78 -3.40 5.73
N ILE A 491 -29.01 -4.46 5.97
CA ILE A 491 -28.04 -4.53 7.07
C ILE A 491 -26.79 -3.72 6.75
N GLU A 492 -26.28 -3.82 5.52
CA GLU A 492 -25.11 -3.06 5.05
C GLU A 492 -25.37 -1.55 5.08
N ARG A 493 -26.50 -1.10 4.50
CA ARG A 493 -26.90 0.32 4.56
C ARG A 493 -27.17 0.83 5.98
N LEU A 494 -27.59 -0.04 6.90
CA LEU A 494 -27.76 0.33 8.31
C LEU A 494 -26.39 0.51 9.00
N ALA A 495 -25.39 -0.31 8.65
CA ALA A 495 -24.02 -0.14 9.12
C ALA A 495 -23.39 1.15 8.59
N ASP A 496 -23.53 1.43 7.28
CA ASP A 496 -23.07 2.68 6.66
C ASP A 496 -23.66 3.92 7.36
N VAL A 497 -24.99 3.96 7.52
CA VAL A 497 -25.68 5.08 8.19
C VAL A 497 -25.27 5.23 9.66
N GLN A 498 -24.99 4.12 10.35
CA GLN A 498 -24.49 4.15 11.73
C GLN A 498 -23.05 4.68 11.81
N GLN A 499 -22.20 4.36 10.82
CA GLN A 499 -20.83 4.84 10.71
C GLN A 499 -20.77 6.33 10.31
N ASP A 500 -21.57 6.76 9.34
CA ASP A 500 -21.73 8.17 8.97
C ASP A 500 -22.27 8.99 10.15
N LYS A 501 -23.24 8.46 10.89
CA LYS A 501 -23.73 9.08 12.12
C LYS A 501 -22.62 9.25 13.15
N TRP A 502 -21.80 8.23 13.40
CA TRP A 502 -20.68 8.31 14.33
C TRP A 502 -19.63 9.35 13.90
N LEU A 503 -19.28 9.38 12.60
CA LEU A 503 -18.36 10.39 12.04
C LEU A 503 -18.92 11.82 12.14
N LEU A 504 -20.24 11.99 12.02
CA LEU A 504 -20.91 13.28 12.25
C LEU A 504 -20.95 13.67 13.73
N GLU A 505 -21.19 12.73 14.64
CA GLU A 505 -21.15 12.96 16.10
C GLU A 505 -19.74 13.32 16.58
N GLU A 506 -18.69 12.69 16.04
CA GLU A 506 -17.29 13.04 16.32
C GLU A 506 -16.93 14.42 15.76
N ARG A 507 -17.40 14.74 14.54
CA ARG A 507 -17.19 16.05 13.91
C ARG A 507 -17.93 17.18 14.63
N VAL A 508 -19.12 16.90 15.20
CA VAL A 508 -19.83 17.84 16.06
C VAL A 508 -19.05 18.04 17.36
N ARG A 509 -18.57 16.97 18.01
CA ARG A 509 -17.77 17.08 19.24
C ARG A 509 -16.53 17.95 19.05
N HIS A 510 -15.77 17.76 17.97
CA HIS A 510 -14.63 18.64 17.65
C HIS A 510 -15.03 20.09 17.35
N LEU A 511 -16.21 20.35 16.79
CA LEU A 511 -16.72 21.71 16.58
C LEU A 511 -17.20 22.37 17.88
N GLU A 512 -17.73 21.59 18.82
CA GLU A 512 -18.10 22.05 20.17
C GLU A 512 -16.85 22.31 21.02
N GLU A 513 -15.85 21.43 20.95
CA GLU A 513 -14.55 21.56 21.61
C GLU A 513 -13.75 22.77 21.10
N THR A 514 -13.56 22.88 19.77
CA THR A 514 -12.87 24.04 19.17
C THR A 514 -13.69 25.33 19.26
N GLY A 515 -15.02 25.25 19.25
CA GLY A 515 -15.91 26.38 19.50
C GLY A 515 -15.86 26.87 20.94
N GLY A 516 -15.76 25.95 21.91
CA GLY A 516 -15.57 26.24 23.33
C GLY A 516 -14.22 26.91 23.57
N ALA A 517 -13.13 26.32 23.09
CA ALA A 517 -11.78 26.90 23.19
C ALA A 517 -11.69 28.29 22.53
N LEU A 518 -12.33 28.51 21.39
CA LEU A 518 -12.40 29.82 20.75
C LEU A 518 -13.25 30.83 21.55
N ALA A 519 -14.34 30.38 22.19
CA ALA A 519 -15.13 31.24 23.07
C ALA A 519 -14.36 31.63 24.35
N GLU A 520 -13.59 30.71 24.92
CA GLU A 520 -12.73 30.95 26.08
C GLU A 520 -11.57 31.90 25.73
N ASP A 521 -10.89 31.69 24.59
CA ASP A 521 -9.88 32.61 24.04
C ASP A 521 -10.45 34.03 23.81
N LEU A 522 -11.66 34.13 23.26
CA LEU A 522 -12.34 35.42 23.07
C LEU A 522 -12.73 36.08 24.41
N LEU A 523 -13.14 35.32 25.42
CA LEU A 523 -13.42 35.83 26.76
C LEU A 523 -12.13 36.31 27.45
N GLN A 524 -11.05 35.53 27.37
CA GLN A 524 -9.75 35.87 27.95
C GLN A 524 -9.15 37.10 27.27
N LYS A 525 -9.19 37.19 25.93
CA LYS A 525 -8.80 38.40 25.18
C LYS A 525 -9.68 39.60 25.51
N SER A 526 -10.99 39.41 25.71
CA SER A 526 -11.90 40.49 26.14
C SER A 526 -11.56 40.97 27.55
N ALA A 527 -11.24 40.07 28.48
CA ALA A 527 -10.80 40.41 29.83
C ALA A 527 -9.45 41.14 29.84
N ILE A 528 -8.49 40.71 29.02
CA ILE A 528 -7.20 41.42 28.83
C ILE A 528 -7.45 42.82 28.27
N ILE A 529 -8.27 42.97 27.22
CA ILE A 529 -8.63 44.28 26.65
C ILE A 529 -9.32 45.16 27.70
N GLN A 530 -10.20 44.60 28.53
CA GLN A 530 -10.86 45.33 29.62
C GLN A 530 -9.87 45.77 30.71
N ALA A 531 -8.91 44.92 31.10
CA ALA A 531 -7.85 45.27 32.03
C ALA A 531 -6.99 46.43 31.48
N TYR A 532 -6.47 46.30 30.25
CA TYR A 532 -5.72 47.37 29.57
C TYR A 532 -6.54 48.67 29.46
N ALA A 533 -7.84 48.60 29.18
CA ALA A 533 -8.74 49.77 29.12
C ALA A 533 -9.04 50.40 30.49
N MET A 534 -8.84 49.67 31.59
CA MET A 534 -8.96 50.18 32.97
C MET A 534 -7.62 50.73 33.50
N GLU A 535 -6.50 50.13 33.11
CA GLU A 535 -5.15 50.60 33.46
C GLU A 535 -4.71 51.82 32.65
N THR A 536 -5.11 51.91 31.37
CA THR A 536 -4.92 53.12 30.56
C THR A 536 -5.84 54.24 31.03
N LYS A 537 -5.40 54.93 32.09
CA LYS A 537 -5.88 56.26 32.44
C LYS A 537 -5.72 57.20 31.24
N ILE A 538 -6.77 57.35 30.45
CA ILE A 538 -6.90 58.43 29.46
C ILE A 538 -6.95 59.74 30.25
N GLY A 539 -5.77 60.34 30.42
CA GLY A 539 -5.61 61.69 30.95
C GLY A 539 -6.42 62.69 30.11
N PRO A 540 -6.84 63.83 30.70
CA PRO A 540 -7.86 64.68 30.11
C PRO A 540 -7.47 65.20 28.73
N ILE A 541 -8.22 64.76 27.71
CA ILE A 541 -8.19 65.38 26.39
C ILE A 541 -8.71 66.81 26.55
N ALA A 542 -7.89 67.79 26.19
CA ALA A 542 -8.22 69.19 26.38
C ALA A 542 -9.41 69.62 25.49
N GLU A 543 -10.38 70.28 26.12
CA GLU A 543 -11.27 71.23 25.44
C GLU A 543 -10.40 72.33 24.76
N SER A 544 -10.77 73.00 23.67
CA SER A 544 -12.02 73.17 22.89
C SER A 544 -11.61 73.79 21.51
N PRO A 545 -12.49 74.27 20.57
CA PRO A 545 -13.93 74.49 20.66
C PRO A 545 -14.82 73.98 19.50
N LYS A 546 -16.12 74.02 19.79
CA LYS A 546 -17.31 73.85 18.95
C LYS A 546 -17.23 74.47 17.55
N HIS A 547 -17.71 73.74 16.53
CA HIS A 547 -18.83 74.20 15.68
C HIS A 547 -19.52 73.00 14.97
N SER A 548 -20.73 73.21 14.45
CA SER A 548 -21.65 72.22 13.89
C SER A 548 -22.20 72.69 12.52
N PRO A 549 -23.17 72.03 11.83
CA PRO A 549 -23.74 70.68 11.98
C PRO A 549 -23.84 69.87 10.64
N VAL A 550 -24.35 68.63 10.73
CA VAL A 550 -25.13 67.85 9.72
C VAL A 550 -24.83 68.04 8.21
N ALA A 551 -24.41 66.95 7.55
CA ALA A 551 -24.64 66.69 6.12
C ALA A 551 -25.01 65.21 5.89
N SER A 552 -25.95 64.93 4.99
CA SER A 552 -26.61 63.62 4.87
C SER A 552 -26.24 62.85 3.60
N ILE A 553 -26.12 61.52 3.73
CA ILE A 553 -26.70 60.49 2.83
C ILE A 553 -26.22 60.40 1.35
N SER A 554 -25.84 59.18 0.95
CA SER A 554 -25.84 58.59 -0.41
C SER A 554 -24.90 59.09 -1.51
N ALA A 555 -23.71 58.47 -1.59
CA ALA A 555 -22.97 58.19 -2.83
C ALA A 555 -21.93 57.06 -2.55
N LEU A 556 -21.68 56.04 -3.37
CA LEU A 556 -22.34 55.54 -4.59
C LEU A 556 -22.55 54.01 -4.48
N LYS A 557 -23.59 53.47 -5.14
CA LYS A 557 -23.65 52.04 -5.49
C LYS A 557 -23.14 51.83 -6.93
N GLY A 558 -22.28 50.82 -7.12
CA GLY A 558 -22.33 49.97 -8.30
C GLY A 558 -21.17 50.05 -9.31
N LYS A 559 -20.40 48.96 -9.39
CA LYS A 559 -20.17 48.27 -10.66
C LYS A 559 -20.21 46.75 -10.45
N ILE A 560 -20.85 46.04 -11.38
CA ILE A 560 -21.02 44.59 -11.35
C ILE A 560 -19.94 43.96 -12.21
N ARG A 561 -19.22 42.93 -11.70
CA ARG A 561 -18.77 41.80 -12.54
C ARG A 561 -18.40 40.55 -11.70
N SER A 562 -19.27 39.54 -11.73
CA SER A 562 -18.83 38.15 -11.58
C SER A 562 -18.26 37.65 -12.93
N PRO A 563 -17.37 36.66 -12.92
CA PRO A 563 -17.81 35.38 -13.49
C PRO A 563 -17.41 34.16 -12.65
N PHE A 564 -18.22 33.10 -12.77
CA PHE A 564 -17.89 31.76 -12.27
C PHE A 564 -16.74 31.13 -13.06
N GLY A 565 -15.83 30.43 -12.37
CA GLY A 565 -14.84 29.54 -12.98
C GLY A 565 -14.60 28.33 -12.08
N LYS A 566 -15.00 27.13 -12.52
CA LYS A 566 -14.80 25.88 -11.76
C LYS A 566 -13.45 25.27 -12.10
N ALA A 567 -12.59 25.05 -11.10
CA ALA A 567 -11.49 24.08 -11.17
C ALA A 567 -11.14 23.54 -9.78
N LYS A 568 -10.60 22.32 -9.77
CA LYS A 568 -10.32 21.39 -8.68
C LYS A 568 -9.78 21.94 -7.35
N ALA A 569 -9.97 21.13 -6.30
CA ALA A 569 -9.21 21.22 -5.06
C ALA A 569 -7.77 20.71 -5.24
N GLU A 570 -6.86 21.25 -4.43
CA GLU A 570 -5.62 20.58 -4.02
C GLU A 570 -5.31 21.00 -2.58
N ASN A 571 -4.74 20.08 -1.79
CA ASN A 571 -4.53 20.24 -0.35
C ASN A 571 -3.05 20.47 -0.05
N THR A 572 -2.69 21.60 0.57
CA THR A 572 -1.45 21.72 1.37
C THR A 572 -1.46 23.01 2.20
N ARG A 573 -1.56 22.87 3.53
CA ARG A 573 -1.06 23.90 4.45
C ARG A 573 0.46 23.76 4.58
N LYS A 574 1.19 24.87 4.53
CA LYS A 574 2.51 25.02 5.15
C LYS A 574 2.53 26.35 5.92
N ASN A 575 3.08 26.31 7.13
CA ASN A 575 3.30 27.50 7.96
C ASN A 575 4.43 28.37 7.38
N PRO A 576 4.47 29.65 7.74
CA PRO A 576 5.39 30.09 8.80
C PRO A 576 4.61 30.46 10.06
N ALA A 577 4.98 30.09 11.30
CA ALA A 577 6.27 30.04 11.98
C ALA A 577 6.59 31.33 12.76
N ASP A 578 6.79 31.12 14.06
CA ASP A 578 7.70 31.83 14.97
C ASP A 578 7.22 33.13 15.67
N VAL A 579 7.82 33.36 16.85
CA VAL A 579 7.70 34.48 17.80
C VAL A 579 6.29 34.63 18.43
N GLY A 580 6.03 34.27 19.69
CA GLY A 580 6.93 33.91 20.80
C GLY A 580 7.15 35.08 21.77
N GLY A 581 7.23 34.80 23.08
CA GLY A 581 7.46 35.80 24.13
C GLY A 581 6.31 35.94 25.14
N ASP A 582 6.29 35.04 26.13
CA ASP A 582 5.78 35.33 27.47
C ASP A 582 6.61 36.47 28.09
N PRO A 583 5.99 37.39 28.86
CA PRO A 583 6.69 37.81 30.08
C PRO A 583 5.79 38.06 31.31
N TYR A 584 6.03 37.22 32.32
CA TYR A 584 6.39 37.61 33.70
C TYR A 584 5.33 38.12 34.71
N LYS A 585 5.43 37.48 35.90
CA LYS A 585 5.50 38.07 37.26
C LYS A 585 4.24 38.53 37.99
N GLU A 586 4.11 38.01 39.21
CA GLU A 586 3.55 38.73 40.37
C GLU A 586 4.33 40.03 40.61
N PRO A 587 3.71 41.07 41.19
CA PRO A 587 3.93 41.23 42.64
C PRO A 587 2.76 41.83 43.46
N SER A 588 2.68 41.37 44.71
CA SER A 588 2.39 42.17 45.92
C SER A 588 1.24 43.19 45.93
N THR A 589 0.26 43.03 46.84
CA THR A 589 0.29 43.74 48.16
C THR A 589 -0.90 43.41 49.09
N SER A 590 -0.57 43.31 50.38
CA SER A 590 -1.35 43.74 51.55
C SER A 590 -2.86 43.41 51.67
N ALA A 591 -3.16 42.35 52.43
CA ALA A 591 -4.17 42.37 53.50
C ALA A 591 -3.73 41.44 54.64
#